data_AF-A0A7X1FNX9-F1
#
_entry.id   AF-A0A7X1FNX9-F1
#
_cell.length_a   1.000
_cell.length_b   1.000
_cell.length_c   1.000
_cell.angle_alpha   90.00
_cell.angle_beta   90.00
_cell.angle_gamma   90.00
#
_symmetry.space_group_name_H-M   'P 1'
#
loop_
_entity.id
_entity.type
_entity.pdbx_description
1 polymer ?
#
loop_
_entity_poly.entity_id
_entity_poly.type
_entity_poly.pdbx_seq_one_letter_code
_entity_poly.pdbx_strand_id
1 'polypeptide(L)'
;MPEPALIAHVIDNWPGLYELLDFVVTPAIGDPSERGKWDFFFACNVPREYFGLRPGCQPGDIDVLVVPVRDGKLVAERAAAVEVKRLALKGPNWTKSVDRYGIRQATGLLAAGFPYVGLLHIVVSLDGPEEFHRPITYARIVDPLTGRYEVLGEGQEDLTSFFAAERQYRRLFAQEIDERIGINCVAIAETEKLGEPEWAYTTFTPGRRAIRNPRASKLLIENIQTLTEFWQETSQLRTADQRKLTRRDKYYSRVD
;
A
#
# COMPACT_ATOMS: atom_id res chain seq x y z
N MET A 1 1.89 -5.55 -15.38
CA MET A 1 0.74 -5.64 -14.45
C MET A 1 -0.08 -4.33 -14.40
N PRO A 2 -1.43 -4.36 -14.42
CA PRO A 2 -2.31 -3.21 -14.13
C PRO A 2 -2.17 -2.69 -12.69
N GLU A 3 -2.56 -1.44 -12.42
CA GLU A 3 -2.40 -0.81 -11.09
C GLU A 3 -3.15 -1.55 -9.96
N PRO A 4 -4.45 -1.94 -10.11
CA PRO A 4 -5.13 -2.70 -9.08
C PRO A 4 -4.50 -4.07 -8.80
N ALA A 5 -3.97 -4.72 -9.84
CA ALA A 5 -3.29 -6.01 -9.69
C ALA A 5 -1.93 -5.87 -9.01
N LEU A 6 -1.20 -4.77 -9.25
CA LEU A 6 0.04 -4.46 -8.54
C LEU A 6 -0.24 -4.19 -7.07
N ILE A 7 -1.25 -3.37 -6.77
CA ILE A 7 -1.65 -3.06 -5.40
C ILE A 7 -2.12 -4.33 -4.69
N ALA A 8 -2.95 -5.17 -5.33
CA ALA A 8 -3.38 -6.45 -4.76
C ALA A 8 -2.20 -7.39 -4.50
N HIS A 9 -1.31 -7.58 -5.48
CA HIS A 9 -0.11 -8.41 -5.32
C HIS A 9 0.78 -7.94 -4.16
N VAL A 10 0.91 -6.63 -4.00
CA VAL A 10 1.64 -5.99 -2.93
C VAL A 10 0.96 -6.17 -1.57
N ILE A 11 -0.36 -6.08 -1.50
CA ILE A 11 -1.15 -6.29 -0.28
C ILE A 11 -1.12 -7.76 0.14
N ASP A 12 -1.21 -8.68 -0.82
CA ASP A 12 -1.19 -10.12 -0.58
C ASP A 12 0.19 -10.60 -0.08
N ASN A 13 1.27 -9.84 -0.36
CA ASN A 13 2.62 -10.06 0.16
C ASN A 13 2.87 -9.23 1.43
N TRP A 14 2.42 -9.77 2.57
CA TRP A 14 2.37 -9.15 3.92
C TRP A 14 3.57 -8.27 4.36
N PRO A 15 4.85 -8.61 4.09
CA PRO A 15 5.97 -7.76 4.52
C PRO A 15 6.02 -6.40 3.79
N GLY A 16 5.72 -6.36 2.49
CA GLY A 16 5.82 -5.14 1.67
C GLY A 16 4.72 -4.12 1.97
N LEU A 17 3.56 -4.59 2.44
CA LEU A 17 2.40 -3.75 2.76
C LEU A 17 2.70 -2.75 3.88
N TYR A 18 3.41 -3.18 4.92
CA TYR A 18 3.82 -2.29 6.00
C TYR A 18 4.83 -1.26 5.53
N GLU A 19 5.80 -1.62 4.72
CA GLU A 19 6.79 -0.66 4.21
C GLU A 19 6.16 0.42 3.33
N LEU A 20 5.15 0.04 2.55
CA LEU A 20 4.42 0.98 1.70
C LEU A 20 3.49 1.90 2.48
N LEU A 21 2.80 1.37 3.50
CA LEU A 21 1.73 2.08 4.22
C LEU A 21 2.14 2.52 5.64
N ASP A 22 3.39 2.31 6.06
CA ASP A 22 3.87 2.67 7.42
C ASP A 22 3.54 4.11 7.79
N PHE A 23 3.66 4.99 6.79
CA PHE A 23 3.43 6.41 6.91
C PHE A 23 1.99 6.78 7.33
N VAL A 24 1.01 5.88 7.16
CA VAL A 24 -0.34 6.03 7.70
C VAL A 24 -0.65 5.02 8.81
N VAL A 25 -0.11 3.80 8.72
CA VAL A 25 -0.36 2.71 9.69
C VAL A 25 0.22 3.04 11.05
N THR A 26 1.50 3.42 11.11
CA THR A 26 2.16 3.73 12.39
C THR A 26 1.47 4.87 13.12
N PRO A 27 1.16 6.02 12.49
CA PRO A 27 0.34 7.06 13.14
C PRO A 27 -1.04 6.57 13.57
N ALA A 28 -1.69 5.73 12.77
CA ALA A 28 -3.02 5.21 13.07
C ALA A 28 -3.04 4.35 14.34
N ILE A 29 -2.06 3.47 14.54
CA ILE A 29 -1.98 2.61 15.74
C ILE A 29 -1.29 3.29 16.92
N GLY A 30 -0.44 4.27 16.68
CA GLY A 30 0.31 5.01 17.69
C GLY A 30 1.70 4.41 17.93
N ASP A 31 1.90 3.75 19.06
CA ASP A 31 3.19 3.20 19.44
C ASP A 31 3.60 2.02 18.52
N PRO A 32 4.70 2.13 17.75
CA PRO A 32 5.18 1.04 16.90
C PRO A 32 5.48 -0.25 17.67
N SER A 33 5.78 -0.18 18.97
CA SER A 33 6.01 -1.36 19.81
C SER A 33 4.77 -2.23 19.96
N GLU A 34 3.57 -1.65 19.77
CA GLU A 34 2.31 -2.38 19.80
C GLU A 34 1.98 -3.08 18.48
N ARG A 35 2.79 -2.96 17.43
CA ARG A 35 2.46 -3.46 16.07
C ARG A 35 2.00 -4.92 16.06
N GLY A 36 2.63 -5.80 16.83
CA GLY A 36 2.25 -7.22 16.91
C GLY A 36 0.87 -7.50 17.55
N LYS A 37 0.18 -6.47 18.03
CA LYS A 37 -1.17 -6.54 18.63
C LYS A 37 -2.28 -6.06 17.70
N TRP A 38 -1.94 -5.62 16.49
CA TRP A 38 -2.89 -5.08 15.53
C TRP A 38 -2.94 -5.96 14.28
N ASP A 39 -4.16 -6.29 13.88
CA ASP A 39 -4.47 -6.77 12.53
C ASP A 39 -4.96 -5.59 11.68
N PHE A 40 -5.13 -5.79 10.37
CA PHE A 40 -5.57 -4.74 9.46
C PHE A 40 -6.53 -5.29 8.41
N PHE A 41 -7.60 -4.54 8.17
CA PHE A 41 -8.47 -4.72 7.03
C PHE A 41 -8.07 -3.77 5.90
N PHE A 42 -7.90 -4.29 4.70
CA PHE A 42 -7.56 -3.52 3.50
C PHE A 42 -8.66 -3.66 2.46
N ALA A 43 -9.06 -2.56 1.86
CA ALA A 43 -9.93 -2.55 0.69
C ALA A 43 -9.40 -1.60 -0.36
N CYS A 44 -9.48 -2.01 -1.63
CA CYS A 44 -8.97 -1.24 -2.76
C CYS A 44 -10.12 -0.81 -3.66
N ASN A 45 -9.97 0.36 -4.29
CA ASN A 45 -10.95 0.94 -5.20
C ASN A 45 -12.36 1.03 -4.58
N VAL A 46 -12.44 1.54 -3.35
CA VAL A 46 -13.70 1.60 -2.61
C VAL A 46 -14.56 2.72 -3.17
N PRO A 47 -15.77 2.43 -3.69
CA PRO A 47 -16.67 3.45 -4.20
C PRO A 47 -16.98 4.52 -3.17
N ARG A 48 -16.87 5.79 -3.56
CA ARG A 48 -17.08 6.92 -2.66
C ARG A 48 -18.50 7.00 -2.09
N GLU A 49 -19.50 6.47 -2.81
CA GLU A 49 -20.90 6.48 -2.36
C GLU A 49 -21.09 5.74 -1.04
N TYR A 50 -20.26 4.74 -0.73
CA TYR A 50 -20.30 4.04 0.56
C TYR A 50 -19.99 4.94 1.75
N PHE A 51 -19.35 6.09 1.51
CA PHE A 51 -19.05 7.09 2.54
C PHE A 51 -20.02 8.28 2.53
N GLY A 52 -21.09 8.23 1.73
CA GLY A 52 -22.03 9.35 1.57
C GLY A 52 -21.46 10.52 0.78
N LEU A 53 -20.39 10.30 0.01
CA LEU A 53 -19.75 11.33 -0.80
C LEU A 53 -20.50 11.51 -2.12
N ARG A 54 -20.68 12.77 -2.53
CA ARG A 54 -21.48 13.10 -3.72
C ARG A 54 -20.79 12.62 -5.00
N PRO A 55 -21.52 11.95 -5.92
CA PRO A 55 -21.01 11.62 -7.24
C PRO A 55 -20.53 12.87 -7.99
N GLY A 56 -19.45 12.73 -8.76
CA GLY A 56 -18.88 13.83 -9.56
C GLY A 56 -18.12 14.90 -8.77
N CYS A 57 -18.14 14.87 -7.43
CA CYS A 57 -17.34 15.76 -6.58
C CYS A 57 -15.97 15.14 -6.28
N GLN A 58 -15.08 15.92 -5.67
CA GLN A 58 -13.87 15.37 -5.05
C GLN A 58 -14.05 15.25 -3.53
N PRO A 59 -13.50 14.20 -2.90
CA PRO A 59 -12.66 13.17 -3.51
C PRO A 59 -13.46 12.19 -4.40
N GLY A 60 -12.74 11.52 -5.29
CA GLY A 60 -13.25 10.38 -6.06
C GLY A 60 -13.39 9.13 -5.20
N ASP A 61 -13.34 7.97 -5.82
CA ASP A 61 -13.25 6.69 -5.12
C ASP A 61 -11.94 6.59 -4.34
N ILE A 62 -11.93 5.74 -3.32
CA ILE A 62 -10.80 5.61 -2.40
C ILE A 62 -9.90 4.49 -2.95
N ASP A 63 -8.69 4.84 -3.38
CA ASP A 63 -7.75 3.86 -3.96
C ASP A 63 -7.42 2.75 -2.95
N VAL A 64 -7.09 3.11 -1.71
CA VAL A 64 -6.87 2.16 -0.60
C VAL A 64 -7.48 2.68 0.71
N LEU A 65 -8.30 1.85 1.35
CA LEU A 65 -8.80 2.03 2.71
C LEU A 65 -8.09 1.04 3.64
N VAL A 66 -7.50 1.55 4.72
CA VAL A 66 -6.86 0.76 5.77
C VAL A 66 -7.64 0.95 7.06
N VAL A 67 -8.10 -0.14 7.67
CA VAL A 67 -8.79 -0.09 8.97
C VAL A 67 -8.07 -1.00 9.96
N PRO A 68 -7.47 -0.43 11.03
CA PRO A 68 -6.86 -1.23 12.09
C PRO A 68 -7.90 -2.10 12.79
N VAL A 69 -7.48 -3.29 13.19
CA VAL A 69 -8.27 -4.27 13.93
C VAL A 69 -7.52 -4.61 15.23
N ARG A 70 -8.22 -4.58 16.36
CA ARG A 70 -7.68 -4.94 17.67
C ARG A 70 -8.63 -5.86 18.39
N ASP A 71 -8.12 -6.99 18.89
CA ASP A 71 -8.92 -8.00 19.58
C ASP A 71 -10.14 -8.46 18.75
N GLY A 72 -9.94 -8.61 17.43
CA GLY A 72 -10.98 -8.99 16.47
C GLY A 72 -12.01 -7.89 16.14
N LYS A 73 -11.83 -6.67 16.65
CA LYS A 73 -12.75 -5.54 16.41
C LYS A 73 -12.11 -4.49 15.51
N LEU A 74 -12.87 -4.04 14.51
CA LEU A 74 -12.49 -2.91 13.66
C LEU A 74 -12.46 -1.62 14.49
N VAL A 75 -11.44 -0.80 14.25
CA VAL A 75 -11.22 0.47 14.94
C VAL A 75 -11.30 1.61 13.92
N ALA A 76 -12.52 1.84 13.39
CA ALA A 76 -12.78 2.74 12.27
C ALA A 76 -12.33 4.19 12.53
N GLU A 77 -12.30 4.65 13.79
CA GLU A 77 -11.78 5.98 14.15
C GLU A 77 -10.27 6.15 13.92
N ARG A 78 -9.57 5.04 13.61
CA ARG A 78 -8.16 4.99 13.22
C ARG A 78 -7.97 4.64 11.75
N ALA A 79 -9.04 4.61 10.95
CA ALA A 79 -8.95 4.30 9.53
C ALA A 79 -8.13 5.34 8.75
N ALA A 80 -7.42 4.88 7.73
CA ALA A 80 -6.69 5.70 6.79
C ALA A 80 -7.23 5.52 5.36
N ALA A 81 -7.47 6.62 4.66
CA ALA A 81 -7.70 6.60 3.21
C ALA A 81 -6.44 7.06 2.49
N VAL A 82 -6.01 6.31 1.50
CA VAL A 82 -4.78 6.57 0.76
C VAL A 82 -5.11 6.72 -0.71
N GLU A 83 -4.72 7.86 -1.27
CA GLU A 83 -4.66 8.08 -2.72
C GLU A 83 -3.36 7.48 -3.25
N VAL A 84 -3.44 6.67 -4.30
CA VAL A 84 -2.30 6.03 -4.94
C VAL A 84 -2.09 6.64 -6.33
N LYS A 85 -0.82 6.91 -6.67
CA LYS A 85 -0.43 7.37 -8.01
C LYS A 85 0.67 6.48 -8.54
N ARG A 86 0.36 5.74 -9.59
CA ARG A 86 1.35 4.92 -10.29
C ARG A 86 2.05 5.70 -11.40
N LEU A 87 3.37 5.62 -11.40
CA LEU A 87 4.23 6.02 -12.51
C LEU A 87 4.87 4.77 -13.11
N ALA A 88 4.33 4.29 -14.22
CA ALA A 88 4.97 3.25 -15.01
C ALA A 88 5.93 3.89 -16.02
N LEU A 89 7.21 3.53 -15.92
CA LEU A 89 8.26 3.94 -16.82
C LEU A 89 8.44 2.89 -17.90
N LYS A 90 8.59 3.35 -19.15
CA LYS A 90 8.87 2.52 -20.31
C LYS A 90 9.80 3.27 -21.24
N GLY A 91 10.69 2.53 -21.90
CA GLY A 91 11.62 3.09 -22.87
C GLY A 91 10.89 3.75 -24.03
N PRO A 92 11.37 4.89 -24.53
CA PRO A 92 12.58 5.62 -24.10
C PRO A 92 12.35 6.66 -22.97
N ASN A 93 11.16 6.72 -22.37
CA ASN A 93 10.74 7.82 -21.48
C ASN A 93 11.04 7.56 -20.00
N TRP A 94 12.31 7.34 -19.66
CA TRP A 94 12.77 7.03 -18.28
C TRP A 94 12.76 8.23 -17.33
N THR A 95 12.64 9.44 -17.87
CA THR A 95 12.60 10.71 -17.12
C THR A 95 11.20 11.25 -16.90
N LYS A 96 10.17 10.50 -17.31
CA LYS A 96 8.75 10.87 -17.15
C LYS A 96 8.43 11.12 -15.67
N SER A 97 7.53 12.07 -15.42
CA SER A 97 6.84 12.23 -14.13
C SER A 97 5.35 12.02 -14.28
N VAL A 98 4.65 11.89 -13.15
CA VAL A 98 3.18 11.89 -13.16
C VAL A 98 2.66 13.23 -13.67
N ASP A 99 1.58 13.20 -14.45
CA ASP A 99 0.93 14.42 -14.96
C ASP A 99 0.17 15.17 -13.83
N ARG A 100 -0.29 14.43 -12.81
CA ARG A 100 -0.97 14.95 -11.63
C ARG A 100 -0.48 14.21 -10.39
N TYR A 101 -0.10 14.97 -9.36
CA TYR A 101 0.44 14.39 -8.12
C TYR A 101 -0.59 13.74 -7.19
N GLY A 102 -1.89 13.80 -7.48
CA GLY A 102 -2.93 13.27 -6.58
C GLY A 102 -3.28 14.17 -5.38
N ILE A 103 -2.60 15.31 -5.21
CA ILE A 103 -2.78 16.23 -4.07
C ILE A 103 -4.23 16.65 -3.89
N ARG A 104 -4.92 17.02 -4.99
CA ARG A 104 -6.32 17.46 -4.93
C ARG A 104 -7.27 16.37 -4.40
N GLN A 105 -6.99 15.10 -4.70
CA GLN A 105 -7.75 13.96 -4.19
C GLN A 105 -7.47 13.75 -2.70
N ALA A 106 -6.20 13.70 -2.30
CA ALA A 106 -5.82 13.58 -0.89
C ALA A 106 -6.38 14.72 -0.03
N THR A 107 -6.32 15.97 -0.51
CA THR A 107 -6.97 17.11 0.15
C THR A 107 -8.48 16.93 0.23
N GLY A 108 -9.12 16.38 -0.80
CA GLY A 108 -10.53 16.02 -0.79
C GLY A 108 -10.86 14.99 0.30
N LEU A 109 -10.06 13.93 0.43
CA LEU A 109 -10.20 12.91 1.49
C LEU A 109 -10.09 13.55 2.88
N LEU A 110 -9.11 14.44 3.07
CA LEU A 110 -8.93 15.15 4.35
C LEU A 110 -10.13 16.05 4.66
N ALA A 111 -10.63 16.78 3.65
CA ALA A 111 -11.80 17.64 3.78
C ALA A 111 -13.11 16.86 4.02
N ALA A 112 -13.23 15.66 3.45
CA ALA A 112 -14.34 14.74 3.67
C ALA A 112 -14.40 14.21 5.11
N GLY A 113 -13.28 14.28 5.85
CA GLY A 113 -13.22 13.92 7.26
C GLY A 113 -12.71 12.50 7.51
N PHE A 114 -11.90 11.92 6.62
CA PHE A 114 -11.17 10.69 6.94
C PHE A 114 -10.21 10.91 8.13
N PRO A 115 -10.06 9.95 9.06
CA PRO A 115 -9.22 10.13 10.25
C PRO A 115 -7.73 10.29 9.93
N TYR A 116 -7.21 9.47 9.02
CA TYR A 116 -5.87 9.62 8.46
C TYR A 116 -5.94 9.63 6.95
N VAL A 117 -5.07 10.42 6.32
CA VAL A 117 -5.00 10.51 4.86
C VAL A 117 -3.57 10.35 4.40
N GLY A 118 -3.39 9.53 3.38
CA GLY A 118 -2.10 9.30 2.74
C GLY A 118 -2.11 9.61 1.24
N LEU A 119 -0.94 9.95 0.73
CA LEU A 119 -0.64 10.02 -0.69
C LEU A 119 0.58 9.13 -0.98
N LEU A 120 0.36 8.04 -1.71
CA LEU A 120 1.39 7.06 -2.05
C LEU A 120 1.72 7.15 -3.55
N HIS A 121 2.97 7.40 -3.88
CA HIS A 121 3.47 7.34 -5.25
C HIS A 121 4.24 6.05 -5.49
N ILE A 122 3.80 5.24 -6.43
CA ILE A 122 4.43 3.97 -6.78
C ILE A 122 5.09 4.11 -8.14
N VAL A 123 6.41 3.99 -8.18
CA VAL A 123 7.19 4.03 -9.43
C VAL A 123 7.59 2.62 -9.81
N VAL A 124 7.33 2.24 -11.06
CA VAL A 124 7.62 0.91 -11.60
C VAL A 124 8.30 1.02 -12.95
N SER A 125 9.40 0.28 -13.15
CA SER A 125 10.05 0.01 -14.43
C SER A 125 10.00 -1.49 -14.71
N LEU A 126 9.95 -1.86 -15.99
CA LEU A 126 10.07 -3.27 -16.40
C LEU A 126 11.51 -3.64 -16.75
N ASP A 127 12.25 -2.70 -17.35
CA ASP A 127 13.67 -2.85 -17.66
C ASP A 127 14.25 -1.48 -18.01
N GLY A 128 15.26 -1.04 -17.29
CA GLY A 128 15.90 0.26 -17.44
C GLY A 128 16.92 0.33 -18.57
N PRO A 129 17.46 1.53 -18.88
CA PRO A 129 18.66 1.60 -19.72
C PRO A 129 19.86 0.98 -18.99
N GLU A 130 20.76 0.33 -19.72
CA GLU A 130 21.98 -0.31 -19.19
C GLU A 130 22.81 0.66 -18.32
N GLU A 131 22.80 1.95 -18.64
CA GLU A 131 23.49 2.99 -17.88
C GLU A 131 23.01 3.17 -16.43
N PHE A 132 21.84 2.62 -16.06
CA PHE A 132 21.31 2.60 -14.69
C PHE A 132 21.50 1.26 -13.97
N HIS A 133 22.10 0.27 -14.63
CA HIS A 133 22.43 -1.00 -13.99
C HIS A 133 23.68 -0.86 -13.12
N ARG A 134 23.63 -1.36 -11.89
CA ARG A 134 24.75 -1.27 -10.93
C ARG A 134 25.08 -2.64 -10.34
N PRO A 135 26.38 -2.92 -10.08
CA PRO A 135 26.75 -4.07 -9.27
C PRO A 135 26.18 -3.91 -7.86
N ILE A 136 25.49 -4.93 -7.37
CA ILE A 136 24.95 -5.02 -6.01
C ILE A 136 25.43 -6.32 -5.35
N THR A 137 25.78 -6.24 -4.08
CA THR A 137 26.11 -7.40 -3.25
C THR A 137 24.89 -7.78 -2.43
N TYR A 138 24.46 -9.04 -2.52
CA TYR A 138 23.40 -9.57 -1.69
C TYR A 138 23.98 -10.11 -0.40
N ALA A 139 23.37 -9.75 0.72
CA ALA A 139 23.75 -10.24 2.03
C ALA A 139 22.50 -10.54 2.88
N ARG A 140 22.63 -11.47 3.83
CA ARG A 140 21.61 -11.75 4.84
C ARG A 140 22.18 -11.52 6.23
N ILE A 141 21.43 -10.83 7.08
CA ILE A 141 21.74 -10.74 8.51
C ILE A 141 21.51 -12.12 9.15
N VAL A 142 22.57 -12.71 9.68
CA VAL A 142 22.53 -14.02 10.36
C VAL A 142 22.47 -13.87 11.88
N ASP A 143 22.80 -12.69 12.40
CA ASP A 143 22.67 -12.34 13.80
C ASP A 143 22.22 -10.88 13.94
N PRO A 144 20.95 -10.64 14.28
CA PRO A 144 20.41 -9.29 14.45
C PRO A 144 21.02 -8.52 15.63
N LEU A 145 21.52 -9.20 16.66
CA LEU A 145 22.05 -8.55 17.86
C LEU A 145 23.47 -8.03 17.64
N THR A 146 24.28 -8.75 16.86
CA THR A 146 25.65 -8.35 16.54
C THR A 146 25.77 -7.64 15.19
N GLY A 147 24.73 -7.67 14.36
CA GLY A 147 24.75 -7.15 13.00
C GLY A 147 25.57 -8.02 12.04
N ARG A 148 25.97 -9.22 12.44
CA ARG A 148 26.72 -10.14 11.58
C ARG A 148 25.87 -10.55 10.38
N TYR A 149 26.46 -10.50 9.21
CA TYR A 149 25.83 -10.88 7.96
C TYR A 149 26.69 -11.89 7.18
N GLU A 150 26.05 -12.62 6.28
CA GLU A 150 26.69 -13.48 5.29
C GLU A 150 26.46 -12.90 3.90
N VAL A 151 27.49 -12.91 3.05
CA VAL A 151 27.37 -12.53 1.63
C VAL A 151 26.81 -13.73 0.87
N LEU A 152 25.72 -13.51 0.15
CA LEU A 152 25.02 -14.53 -0.64
C LEU A 152 25.50 -14.55 -2.09
N GLY A 153 26.02 -13.43 -2.60
CA GLY A 153 26.50 -13.30 -3.98
C GLY A 153 26.56 -11.85 -4.44
N GLU A 154 26.84 -11.67 -5.73
CA GLU A 154 26.85 -10.39 -6.44
C GLU A 154 25.96 -10.47 -7.68
N GLY A 155 25.34 -9.36 -8.07
CA GLY A 155 24.46 -9.25 -9.24
C GLY A 155 24.52 -7.87 -9.87
N GLN A 156 23.82 -7.71 -10.99
CA GLN A 156 23.57 -6.41 -11.62
C GLN A 156 22.09 -6.07 -11.43
N GLU A 157 21.82 -4.93 -10.81
CA GLU A 157 20.44 -4.49 -10.54
C GLU A 157 20.11 -3.23 -11.34
N ASP A 158 18.91 -3.22 -11.93
CA ASP A 158 18.35 -2.03 -12.57
C ASP A 158 17.84 -1.03 -11.51
N LEU A 159 18.54 0.10 -11.37
CA LEU A 159 18.17 1.17 -10.44
C LEU A 159 17.25 2.24 -11.07
N THR A 160 16.65 1.99 -12.22
CA THR A 160 15.79 2.98 -12.92
C THR A 160 14.61 3.42 -12.07
N SER A 161 13.89 2.47 -11.48
CA SER A 161 12.77 2.77 -10.58
C SER A 161 13.24 3.56 -9.36
N PHE A 162 14.41 3.24 -8.82
CA PHE A 162 15.00 3.96 -7.69
C PHE A 162 15.24 5.43 -8.05
N PHE A 163 16.02 5.72 -9.11
CA PHE A 163 16.32 7.11 -9.48
C PHE A 163 15.07 7.90 -9.86
N ALA A 164 14.09 7.26 -10.48
CA ALA A 164 12.84 7.91 -10.83
C ALA A 164 11.96 8.19 -9.61
N ALA A 165 11.87 7.26 -8.67
CA ALA A 165 11.18 7.46 -7.40
C ALA A 165 11.85 8.56 -6.57
N GLU A 166 13.18 8.64 -6.55
CA GLU A 166 13.89 9.73 -5.87
C GLU A 166 13.51 11.10 -6.45
N ARG A 167 13.55 11.24 -7.79
CA ARG A 167 13.13 12.47 -8.47
C ARG A 167 11.67 12.80 -8.19
N GLN A 168 10.81 11.80 -8.23
CA GLN A 168 9.38 11.95 -8.01
C GLN A 168 9.09 12.38 -6.56
N TYR A 169 9.76 11.76 -5.59
CA TYR A 169 9.72 12.13 -4.18
C TYR A 169 10.10 13.60 -3.98
N ARG A 170 11.26 14.02 -4.51
CA ARG A 170 11.73 15.43 -4.40
C ARG A 170 10.71 16.41 -4.97
N ARG A 171 10.13 16.11 -6.13
CA ARG A 171 9.11 16.96 -6.77
C ARG A 171 7.81 17.01 -5.98
N LEU A 172 7.37 15.88 -5.43
CA LEU A 172 6.17 15.77 -4.62
C LEU A 172 6.31 16.54 -3.30
N PHE A 173 7.47 16.43 -2.64
CA PHE A 173 7.78 17.15 -1.40
C PHE A 173 7.96 18.66 -1.60
N ALA A 174 8.30 19.10 -2.81
CA ALA A 174 8.34 20.51 -3.16
C ALA A 174 6.94 21.13 -3.37
N GLN A 175 5.87 20.33 -3.38
CA GLN A 175 4.50 20.82 -3.50
C GLN A 175 3.97 21.30 -2.14
N GLU A 176 3.08 22.29 -2.16
CA GLU A 176 2.31 22.68 -0.98
C GLU A 176 1.24 21.61 -0.69
N ILE A 177 1.54 20.71 0.23
CA ILE A 177 0.65 19.64 0.68
C ILE A 177 0.41 19.83 2.17
N ASP A 178 -0.87 19.88 2.55
CA ASP A 178 -1.32 19.95 3.95
C ASP A 178 -0.52 18.98 4.82
N GLU A 179 0.08 19.49 5.90
CA GLU A 179 1.01 18.74 6.75
C GLU A 179 0.39 17.48 7.37
N ARG A 180 -0.94 17.41 7.44
CA ARG A 180 -1.67 16.27 7.99
C ARG A 180 -1.72 15.08 7.03
N ILE A 181 -1.50 15.33 5.73
CA ILE A 181 -1.48 14.28 4.71
C ILE A 181 -0.10 13.61 4.77
N GLY A 182 -0.11 12.32 5.07
CA GLY A 182 1.08 11.49 4.96
C GLY A 182 1.51 11.34 3.50
N ILE A 183 2.82 11.26 3.25
CA ILE A 183 3.39 11.11 1.92
C ILE A 183 4.41 9.98 1.95
N ASN A 184 4.28 9.07 0.99
CA ASN A 184 5.31 8.08 0.70
C ASN A 184 5.53 7.98 -0.81
N CYS A 185 6.76 7.68 -1.22
CA CYS A 185 7.10 7.36 -2.60
C CYS A 185 8.00 6.13 -2.58
N VAL A 186 7.62 5.13 -3.37
CA VAL A 186 8.26 3.82 -3.35
C VAL A 186 8.57 3.39 -4.79
N ALA A 187 9.81 2.94 -4.99
CA ALA A 187 10.22 2.22 -6.18
C ALA A 187 9.88 0.75 -6.02
N ILE A 188 9.26 0.17 -7.04
CA ILE A 188 9.01 -1.27 -7.14
C ILE A 188 9.66 -1.74 -8.43
N ALA A 189 10.63 -2.63 -8.31
CA ALA A 189 11.32 -3.24 -9.44
C ALA A 189 11.19 -4.76 -9.37
N GLU A 190 11.01 -5.39 -10.52
CA GLU A 190 11.25 -6.81 -10.65
C GLU A 190 12.78 -7.00 -10.67
N THR A 191 13.27 -7.92 -9.85
CA THR A 191 14.68 -8.27 -9.72
C THR A 191 14.81 -9.78 -9.88
N GLU A 192 16.02 -10.25 -10.16
CA GLU A 192 16.34 -11.67 -10.21
C GLU A 192 17.32 -11.99 -9.07
N LYS A 193 16.86 -12.76 -8.08
CA LYS A 193 17.70 -13.22 -6.98
C LYS A 193 17.96 -14.70 -7.13
N LEU A 194 19.22 -15.06 -7.33
CA LEU A 194 19.65 -16.46 -7.46
C LEU A 194 18.89 -17.27 -8.53
N GLY A 195 18.48 -16.61 -9.63
CA GLY A 195 17.75 -17.26 -10.73
C GLY A 195 16.22 -17.25 -10.60
N GLU A 196 15.68 -16.66 -9.52
CA GLU A 196 14.24 -16.56 -9.30
C GLU A 196 13.77 -15.10 -9.37
N PRO A 197 12.63 -14.81 -10.04
CA PRO A 197 12.03 -13.50 -10.02
C PRO A 197 11.59 -13.10 -8.60
N GLU A 198 12.04 -11.95 -8.13
CA GLU A 198 11.64 -11.34 -6.87
C GLU A 198 11.22 -9.88 -7.11
N TRP A 199 10.45 -9.30 -6.19
CA TRP A 199 10.11 -7.88 -6.21
C TRP A 199 10.94 -7.14 -5.17
N ALA A 200 11.73 -6.18 -5.61
CA ALA A 200 12.45 -5.27 -4.74
C ALA A 200 11.62 -4.00 -4.49
N TYR A 201 11.55 -3.60 -3.23
CA TYR A 201 10.91 -2.37 -2.79
C TYR A 201 11.98 -1.41 -2.27
N THR A 202 11.92 -0.14 -2.66
CA THR A 202 12.76 0.89 -2.03
C THR A 202 11.92 2.07 -1.65
N THR A 203 11.87 2.33 -0.35
CA THR A 203 11.19 3.49 0.22
C THR A 203 12.18 4.62 0.43
N PHE A 204 11.74 5.86 0.19
CA PHE A 204 12.56 7.04 0.41
C PHE A 204 12.28 7.60 1.81
N THR A 205 13.23 7.41 2.72
CA THR A 205 13.13 7.92 4.09
C THR A 205 13.75 9.32 4.22
N PRO A 206 13.19 10.19 5.08
CA PRO A 206 11.96 9.98 5.83
C PRO A 206 10.75 10.37 4.97
N GLY A 207 9.86 9.42 4.66
CA GLY A 207 8.51 9.78 4.22
C GLY A 207 7.83 10.69 5.24
N ARG A 208 6.75 11.38 4.86
CA ARG A 208 5.98 12.20 5.81
C ARG A 208 4.89 11.35 6.42
N ARG A 209 4.89 11.18 7.74
CA ARG A 209 3.82 10.48 8.44
C ARG A 209 2.54 11.31 8.43
N ALA A 210 1.39 10.65 8.30
CA ALA A 210 0.10 11.30 8.43
C ALA A 210 -0.14 11.76 9.87
N ILE A 211 -0.88 12.84 10.01
CA ILE A 211 -1.35 13.34 11.31
C ILE A 211 -2.85 13.13 11.35
N ARG A 212 -3.36 12.74 12.52
CA ARG A 212 -4.80 12.54 12.71
C ARG A 212 -5.55 13.82 12.36
N ASN A 213 -6.56 13.68 11.51
CA ASN A 213 -7.44 14.77 11.13
C ASN A 213 -8.29 15.22 12.33
N PRO A 214 -8.12 16.44 12.85
CA PRO A 214 -8.92 16.94 13.97
C PRO A 214 -10.39 17.15 13.58
N ARG A 215 -10.70 17.18 12.28
CA ARG A 215 -12.05 17.32 11.73
C ARG A 215 -12.59 16.00 11.20
N ALA A 216 -12.10 14.87 11.73
CA ALA A 216 -12.62 13.56 11.35
C ALA A 216 -14.15 13.50 11.54
N SER A 217 -14.85 13.08 10.49
CA SER A 217 -16.31 13.09 10.45
C SER A 217 -16.86 11.85 11.13
N LYS A 218 -17.73 12.03 12.13
CA LYS A 218 -18.39 10.92 12.84
C LYS A 218 -19.21 10.05 11.88
N LEU A 219 -20.00 10.68 11.02
CA LEU A 219 -20.80 9.99 10.01
C LEU A 219 -19.94 9.16 9.05
N LEU A 220 -18.79 9.71 8.63
CA LEU A 220 -17.87 8.98 7.75
C LEU A 220 -17.26 7.78 8.46
N ILE A 221 -16.88 7.91 9.73
CA ILE A 221 -16.37 6.80 10.55
C ILE A 221 -17.43 5.71 10.73
N GLU A 222 -18.70 6.09 11.00
CA GLU A 222 -19.83 5.16 11.08
C GLU A 222 -20.06 4.41 9.76
N ASN A 223 -19.94 5.11 8.64
CA ASN A 223 -20.03 4.51 7.30
C ASN A 223 -18.88 3.52 7.05
N ILE A 224 -17.64 3.86 7.45
CA ILE A 224 -16.50 2.93 7.37
C ILE A 224 -16.80 1.67 8.18
N GLN A 225 -17.22 1.83 9.44
CA GLN A 225 -17.54 0.71 10.32
C GLN A 225 -18.57 -0.22 9.68
N THR A 226 -19.71 0.34 9.25
CA THR A 226 -20.80 -0.40 8.61
C THR A 226 -20.34 -1.15 7.36
N LEU A 227 -19.55 -0.50 6.49
CA LEU A 227 -19.02 -1.12 5.28
C LEU A 227 -18.09 -2.30 5.61
N THR A 228 -17.20 -2.11 6.58
CA THR A 228 -16.23 -3.14 6.96
C THR A 228 -16.86 -4.35 7.66
N GLU A 229 -17.89 -4.14 8.49
CA GLU A 229 -18.67 -5.21 9.10
C GLU A 229 -19.38 -6.06 8.03
N PHE A 230 -20.06 -5.40 7.08
CA PHE A 230 -20.70 -6.07 5.95
C PHE A 230 -19.71 -6.92 5.13
N TRP A 231 -18.50 -6.41 4.90
CA TRP A 231 -17.45 -7.15 4.19
C TRP A 231 -16.86 -8.30 4.99
N GLN A 232 -16.73 -8.18 6.32
CA GLN A 232 -16.32 -9.29 7.16
C GLN A 232 -17.35 -10.43 7.13
N GLU A 233 -18.64 -10.10 7.24
CA GLU A 233 -19.72 -11.09 7.17
C GLU A 233 -19.77 -11.80 5.81
N THR A 234 -19.72 -11.05 4.71
CA THR A 234 -19.74 -11.62 3.35
C THR A 234 -18.48 -12.41 3.02
N SER A 235 -17.31 -12.03 3.56
CA SER A 235 -16.07 -12.79 3.41
C SER A 235 -16.09 -14.10 4.20
N GLN A 236 -16.66 -14.08 5.41
CA GLN A 236 -16.90 -15.30 6.20
C GLN A 236 -17.93 -16.22 5.54
N LEU A 237 -18.97 -15.68 4.91
CA LEU A 237 -19.93 -16.45 4.11
C LEU A 237 -19.25 -17.11 2.90
N ARG A 238 -18.36 -16.40 2.19
CA ARG A 238 -17.56 -16.98 1.10
C ARG A 238 -16.62 -18.08 1.57
N THR A 239 -15.99 -17.95 2.74
CA THR A 239 -15.14 -19.02 3.30
C THR A 239 -15.97 -20.21 3.79
N ALA A 240 -17.17 -19.98 4.33
CA ALA A 240 -18.08 -21.05 4.76
C ALA A 240 -18.69 -21.81 3.58
N ASP A 241 -19.03 -21.13 2.49
CA ASP A 241 -19.54 -21.77 1.27
C ASP A 241 -18.43 -22.48 0.47
N GLN A 242 -17.21 -21.95 0.41
CA GLN A 242 -16.06 -22.69 -0.12
C GLN A 242 -15.73 -23.94 0.71
N ARG A 243 -15.93 -23.91 2.03
CA ARG A 243 -15.82 -25.09 2.91
C ARG A 243 -16.98 -26.08 2.72
N LYS A 244 -18.16 -25.65 2.30
CA LYS A 244 -19.28 -26.53 1.93
C LYS A 244 -19.11 -27.16 0.53
N LEU A 245 -18.56 -26.41 -0.43
CA LEU A 245 -18.22 -26.91 -1.77
C LEU A 245 -17.13 -28.00 -1.69
N THR A 246 -16.06 -27.75 -0.94
CA THR A 246 -15.00 -28.76 -0.68
C THR A 246 -15.46 -29.98 0.13
N ARG A 247 -16.60 -29.90 0.86
CA ARG A 247 -17.24 -31.06 1.51
C ARG A 247 -18.16 -31.84 0.57
N ARG A 248 -18.77 -31.20 -0.44
CA ARG A 248 -19.58 -31.89 -1.46
C ARG A 248 -18.72 -32.66 -2.47
N ASP A 249 -17.53 -32.17 -2.80
CA ASP A 249 -16.60 -32.88 -3.71
C ASP A 249 -15.98 -34.14 -3.07
N LYS A 250 -15.97 -34.24 -1.74
CA LYS A 250 -15.59 -35.47 -1.02
C LYS A 250 -16.68 -36.56 -1.05
N TYR A 251 -17.90 -36.25 -1.49
CA TYR A 251 -19.00 -37.23 -1.58
C TYR A 251 -19.20 -37.81 -2.98
N TYR A 252 -18.56 -37.26 -4.03
CA TYR A 252 -18.61 -37.78 -5.39
C TYR A 252 -17.33 -38.50 -5.86
N SER A 253 -16.36 -38.71 -4.97
CA SER A 253 -15.14 -39.51 -5.22
C SER A 253 -15.17 -40.91 -4.58
N ARG A 254 -16.36 -41.38 -4.18
CA ARG A 254 -16.60 -42.76 -3.70
C ARG A 254 -17.90 -43.33 -4.26
N VAL A 255 -17.93 -43.58 -5.56
CA VAL A 255 -18.73 -44.64 -6.17
C VAL A 255 -17.87 -45.21 -7.31
N ASP A 256 -17.78 -46.54 -7.32
CA ASP A 256 -16.85 -47.38 -8.07
C ASP A 256 -16.80 -47.16 -9.59
#